data_AF-A0A1S4C714-F1
#
_entry.id   AF-A0A1S4C714-F1
#
_cell.length_a   1.000
_cell.length_b   1.000
_cell.length_c   1.000
_cell.angle_alpha   90.00
_cell.angle_beta   90.00
_cell.angle_gamma   90.00
#
_symmetry.space_group_name_H-M   'P 1'
#
loop_
_entity.id
_entity.type
_entity.pdbx_description
1 polymer ?
#
loop_
_entity_poly.entity_id
_entity_poly.type
_entity_poly.pdbx_seq_one_letter_code
_entity_poly.pdbx_strand_id
1 'polypeptide(L)'
;MVSAMRNIKKVRFPKPMRSDPSQRDPNLWCDYHGTNGHRTWDCRYLREEVWTLLKNYHLSEFLTDQAKKNYGRNRDNAEPSKAGILPEVAMHKLSLDPNTPPIRQKKHPIAEIRNKLVKEE
;
A
#
# COMPACT_ATOMS: atom_id res chain seq x y z
N MET A 1 -14.80 -7.08 -11.46
CA MET A 1 -13.54 -6.29 -11.48
C MET A 1 -12.99 -6.14 -12.89
N VAL A 2 -12.71 -7.24 -13.62
CA VAL A 2 -12.19 -7.19 -15.01
C VAL A 2 -13.08 -6.36 -15.95
N SER A 3 -14.41 -6.47 -15.85
CA SER A 3 -15.35 -5.68 -16.67
C SER A 3 -15.26 -4.17 -16.44
N ALA A 4 -14.90 -3.71 -15.22
CA ALA A 4 -14.74 -2.29 -14.93
C ALA A 4 -13.46 -1.73 -15.58
N MET A 5 -12.40 -2.56 -15.66
CA MET A 5 -11.13 -2.19 -16.28
C MET A 5 -11.23 -2.04 -17.80
N ARG A 6 -12.14 -2.77 -18.47
CA ARG A 6 -12.35 -2.66 -19.93
C ARG A 6 -12.77 -1.26 -20.39
N ASN A 7 -13.41 -0.47 -19.53
CA ASN A 7 -13.89 0.88 -19.88
C ASN A 7 -12.84 1.98 -19.61
N ILE A 8 -11.67 1.63 -19.07
CA ILE A 8 -10.60 2.58 -18.82
C ILE A 8 -9.81 2.75 -20.12
N LYS A 9 -9.91 3.92 -20.76
CA LYS A 9 -9.26 4.25 -22.05
C LYS A 9 -7.74 3.97 -22.10
N LYS A 10 -7.07 3.85 -20.95
CA LYS A 10 -5.62 3.58 -20.83
C LYS A 10 -5.24 2.13 -20.54
N VAL A 11 -6.20 1.24 -20.25
CA VAL A 11 -5.90 -0.18 -20.01
C VAL A 11 -5.59 -0.82 -21.36
N ARG A 12 -4.36 -1.33 -21.49
CA ARG A 12 -4.00 -2.07 -22.69
C ARG A 12 -4.74 -3.41 -22.68
N PHE A 13 -5.18 -3.84 -23.86
CA PHE A 13 -5.88 -5.11 -24.01
C PHE A 13 -5.07 -6.25 -23.39
N PRO A 14 -5.72 -7.22 -22.70
CA PRO A 14 -5.00 -8.27 -22.02
C PRO A 14 -4.07 -9.00 -22.97
N LYS A 15 -2.78 -9.05 -22.61
CA LYS A 15 -1.80 -9.82 -23.37
C LYS A 15 -2.20 -11.31 -23.31
N PRO A 16 -1.98 -12.09 -24.38
CA PRO A 16 -2.14 -13.53 -24.33
C PRO A 16 -1.30 -14.14 -23.19
N MET A 17 -1.80 -15.22 -22.60
CA MET A 17 -1.01 -15.98 -21.62
C MET A 17 0.28 -16.49 -22.26
N ARG A 18 1.40 -16.33 -21.52
CA ARG A 18 2.73 -16.78 -21.96
C ARG A 18 2.95 -18.29 -21.82
N SER A 19 2.19 -18.96 -20.94
CA SER A 19 2.30 -20.39 -20.74
C SER A 19 1.88 -21.16 -21.99
N ASP A 20 2.57 -22.27 -22.26
CA ASP A 20 2.20 -23.19 -23.33
C ASP A 20 0.74 -23.66 -23.13
N PRO A 21 -0.16 -23.47 -24.11
CA PRO A 21 -1.55 -23.95 -24.05
C PRO A 21 -1.70 -25.40 -23.61
N SER A 22 -0.77 -26.29 -23.97
CA SER A 22 -0.81 -27.72 -23.63
C SER A 22 -0.58 -28.00 -22.15
N GLN A 23 0.10 -27.09 -21.44
CA GLN A 23 0.42 -27.22 -20.01
C GLN A 23 -0.57 -26.47 -19.10
N ARG A 24 -1.58 -25.83 -19.67
CA ARG A 24 -2.57 -25.06 -18.91
C ARG A 24 -3.57 -26.02 -18.29
N ASP A 25 -3.88 -25.81 -17.01
CA ASP A 25 -4.95 -26.56 -16.35
C ASP A 25 -6.31 -26.23 -17.01
N PRO A 26 -6.97 -27.20 -17.65
CA PRO A 26 -8.26 -26.97 -18.30
C PRO A 26 -9.38 -26.66 -17.30
N ASN A 27 -9.23 -27.01 -16.02
CA ASN A 27 -10.24 -26.78 -14.98
C ASN A 27 -10.23 -25.36 -14.42
N LEU A 28 -9.19 -24.58 -14.73
CA LEU A 28 -9.03 -23.22 -14.22
C LEU A 28 -9.25 -22.22 -15.34
N TRP A 29 -10.09 -21.21 -15.10
CA TRP A 29 -10.42 -20.18 -16.07
C TRP A 29 -9.99 -18.78 -15.59
N CYS A 30 -9.38 -18.01 -16.48
CA CYS A 30 -8.98 -16.62 -16.22
C CYS A 30 -9.79 -15.67 -17.11
N ASP A 31 -10.70 -14.90 -16.51
CA ASP A 31 -11.54 -13.90 -17.20
C ASP A 31 -10.73 -12.75 -17.81
N TYR A 32 -9.55 -12.49 -17.24
CA TYR A 32 -8.64 -11.47 -17.76
C TYR A 32 -8.05 -11.88 -19.11
N HIS A 33 -7.65 -13.14 -19.25
CA HIS A 33 -7.08 -13.66 -20.51
C HIS A 33 -8.11 -14.32 -21.43
N GLY A 34 -9.31 -14.66 -20.93
CA GLY A 34 -10.35 -15.36 -21.68
C GLY A 34 -9.94 -16.77 -22.12
N THR A 35 -9.08 -17.44 -21.36
CA THR A 35 -8.57 -18.80 -21.66
C THR A 35 -8.29 -19.59 -20.38
N ASN A 36 -8.19 -20.92 -20.50
CA ASN A 36 -7.89 -21.83 -19.39
C ASN A 36 -6.43 -21.75 -18.93
N GLY A 37 -6.16 -21.99 -17.65
CA GLY A 37 -4.82 -22.17 -17.09
C GLY A 37 -4.67 -21.79 -15.62
N HIS A 38 -5.20 -20.64 -15.20
CA HIS A 38 -5.19 -20.18 -13.80
C HIS A 38 -6.48 -19.39 -13.50
N ARG A 39 -6.77 -19.12 -12.22
CA ARG A 39 -7.95 -18.33 -11.84
C ARG A 39 -7.68 -16.83 -11.97
N THR A 40 -8.72 -16.04 -12.27
CA THR A 40 -8.61 -14.57 -12.41
C THR A 40 -7.91 -13.89 -11.22
N TRP A 41 -8.14 -14.34 -9.99
CA TRP A 41 -7.52 -13.75 -8.78
C TRP A 41 -6.02 -14.05 -8.63
N ASP A 42 -5.52 -15.09 -9.29
CA ASP A 42 -4.08 -15.46 -9.36
C ASP A 42 -3.35 -14.77 -10.52
N CYS A 43 -4.07 -14.06 -11.38
CA CYS A 43 -3.50 -13.46 -12.57
C CYS A 43 -2.51 -12.34 -12.21
N ARG A 44 -1.22 -12.64 -12.37
CA ARG A 44 -0.14 -11.67 -12.13
C ARG A 44 -0.27 -10.42 -13.00
N TYR A 45 -0.60 -10.57 -14.28
CA TYR A 45 -0.79 -9.44 -15.20
C TYR A 45 -1.94 -8.54 -14.76
N LEU A 46 -3.05 -9.11 -14.30
CA LEU A 46 -4.16 -8.35 -13.76
C LEU A 46 -3.73 -7.55 -12.53
N ARG A 47 -3.00 -8.16 -11.59
CA ARG A 47 -2.50 -7.47 -10.39
C ARG A 47 -1.55 -6.32 -10.74
N GLU A 48 -0.62 -6.54 -11.67
CA GLU A 48 0.32 -5.50 -12.14
C GLU A 48 -0.40 -4.34 -12.84
N GLU A 49 -1.42 -4.62 -13.65
CA GLU A 49 -2.21 -3.59 -14.32
C GLU A 49 -3.03 -2.78 -13.31
N VAL A 50 -3.68 -3.44 -12.34
CA VAL A 50 -4.39 -2.77 -11.24
C VAL A 50 -3.44 -1.88 -10.44
N TRP A 51 -2.26 -2.38 -10.09
CA TRP A 51 -1.24 -1.60 -9.38
C TRP A 51 -0.76 -0.39 -10.20
N THR A 52 -0.54 -0.58 -11.49
CA THR A 52 -0.13 0.48 -12.41
C THR A 52 -1.21 1.54 -12.55
N LEU A 53 -2.48 1.15 -12.67
CA LEU A 53 -3.60 2.08 -12.66
C LEU A 53 -3.69 2.83 -11.34
N LEU A 54 -3.57 2.14 -10.21
CA LEU A 54 -3.58 2.75 -8.88
C LEU A 54 -2.47 3.80 -8.70
N LYS A 55 -1.30 3.53 -9.29
CA LYS A 55 -0.14 4.44 -9.25
C LYS A 55 -0.27 5.62 -10.21
N ASN A 56 -0.81 5.39 -11.41
CA ASN A 56 -0.86 6.39 -12.48
C ASN A 56 -2.14 7.23 -12.48
N TYR A 57 -3.23 6.71 -11.95
CA TYR A 57 -4.46 7.46 -11.77
C TYR A 57 -4.55 7.96 -10.33
N HIS A 58 -4.90 9.23 -10.18
CA HIS A 58 -5.49 9.67 -8.94
C HIS A 58 -6.78 8.85 -8.74
N LEU A 59 -6.78 8.01 -7.70
CA LEU A 59 -7.92 7.20 -7.25
C LEU A 59 -9.26 7.94 -7.30
N SER A 60 -9.23 9.26 -7.16
CA SER A 60 -10.37 10.16 -7.26
C SER A 60 -11.22 9.96 -8.51
N GLU A 61 -10.66 9.58 -9.66
CA GLU A 61 -11.46 9.37 -10.88
C GLU A 61 -12.35 8.11 -10.82
N PHE A 62 -12.03 7.16 -9.95
CA PHE A 62 -12.80 5.93 -9.72
C PHE A 62 -13.66 6.00 -8.45
N LEU A 63 -13.49 7.04 -7.64
CA LEU A 63 -14.35 7.31 -6.51
C LEU A 63 -15.71 7.83 -7.02
N THR A 64 -16.80 7.34 -6.42
CA THR A 64 -18.11 7.98 -6.59
C THR A 64 -18.05 9.41 -6.08
N ASP A 65 -18.93 10.29 -6.56
CA ASP A 65 -18.89 11.71 -6.15
C ASP A 65 -19.05 11.90 -4.63
N GLN A 66 -19.72 10.94 -3.96
CA GLN A 66 -19.78 10.86 -2.51
C GLN A 66 -18.40 10.55 -1.88
N ALA A 67 -17.63 9.63 -2.44
CA ALA A 67 -16.29 9.31 -1.96
C ALA A 67 -15.27 10.43 -2.29
N LYS A 68 -15.42 11.13 -3.41
CA LYS A 68 -14.61 12.32 -3.75
C LYS A 68 -14.81 13.46 -2.73
N LYS A 69 -16.07 13.74 -2.33
CA LYS A 69 -16.38 14.73 -1.28
C LYS A 69 -15.69 14.43 0.06
N ASN A 70 -15.54 13.16 0.40
CA ASN A 70 -14.85 12.75 1.63
C ASN A 70 -13.31 12.82 1.50
N TYR A 71 -12.76 12.57 0.30
CA TYR A 71 -11.31 12.61 0.04
C TYR A 71 -10.75 14.05 -0.03
N GLY A 72 -11.50 15.01 -0.58
CA GLY A 72 -11.09 16.41 -0.70
C GLY A 72 -10.97 17.13 0.65
N ARG A 73 -11.83 16.78 1.62
CA ARG A 73 -11.87 17.44 2.95
C ARG A 73 -10.59 17.27 3.76
N ASN A 74 -9.74 16.32 3.41
CA ASN A 74 -8.46 16.05 4.08
C ASN A 74 -7.26 16.75 3.39
N ARG A 75 -7.42 17.23 2.14
CA ARG A 75 -6.30 17.80 1.36
C ARG A 75 -6.20 19.32 1.44
N ASP A 76 -7.27 20.00 1.80
CA ASP A 76 -7.28 21.46 2.00
C ASP A 76 -6.53 21.89 3.28
N ASN A 77 -6.00 20.92 4.06
CA ASN A 77 -5.13 21.14 5.20
C ASN A 77 -3.71 20.58 5.01
N ALA A 78 -3.33 20.14 3.81
CA ALA A 78 -1.98 19.64 3.53
C ALA A 78 -1.04 20.79 3.12
N GLU A 79 -0.80 21.70 4.05
CA GLU A 79 0.39 22.55 4.08
C GLU A 79 1.59 21.63 4.40
N PRO A 80 2.71 21.67 3.66
CA PRO A 80 3.88 20.85 3.93
C PRO A 80 4.68 21.47 5.09
N SER A 81 4.07 21.59 6.26
CA SER A 81 4.80 21.95 7.47
C SER A 81 5.39 20.67 8.06
N LYS A 82 6.71 20.65 8.24
CA LYS A 82 7.37 19.77 9.21
C LYS A 82 6.97 20.21 10.62
N ALA A 83 5.68 20.19 10.93
CA ALA A 83 5.21 20.38 12.29
C ALA A 83 5.26 19.02 12.96
N GLY A 84 6.11 18.89 13.98
CA GLY A 84 6.06 17.74 14.88
C GLY A 84 4.64 17.51 15.39
N ILE A 85 4.35 16.27 15.78
CA ILE A 85 3.04 15.89 16.32
C ILE A 85 2.67 16.89 17.42
N LEU A 86 1.46 17.46 17.32
CA LEU A 86 0.95 18.42 18.30
C LEU A 86 1.12 17.83 19.71
N PRO A 87 1.72 18.54 20.69
CA PRO A 87 2.06 17.98 22.00
C PRO A 87 0.87 17.33 22.72
N GLU A 88 -0.34 17.84 22.45
CA GLU A 88 -1.60 17.33 22.99
C GLU A 88 -1.99 15.96 22.41
N VAL A 89 -1.61 15.67 21.16
CA VAL A 89 -1.82 14.37 20.49
C VAL A 89 -0.67 13.40 20.80
N ALA A 90 0.54 13.92 21.04
CA ALA A 90 1.73 13.12 21.34
C ALA A 90 1.77 12.61 22.80
N MET A 91 0.95 13.16 23.70
CA MET A 91 0.96 12.78 25.11
C MET A 91 0.15 11.50 25.33
N HIS A 92 0.82 10.35 25.24
CA HIS A 92 0.32 9.13 25.89
C HIS A 92 0.40 9.32 27.41
N LYS A 93 -0.75 9.57 28.05
CA LYS A 93 -0.87 9.49 29.51
C LYS A 93 -0.67 8.03 29.91
N LEU A 94 0.50 7.69 30.41
CA LEU A 94 0.71 6.41 31.10
C LEU A 94 -0.03 6.51 32.45
N SER A 95 -0.96 5.60 32.70
CA SER A 95 -1.57 5.44 34.03
C SER A 95 -0.52 4.91 35.01
N LEU A 96 0.26 5.82 35.58
CA LEU A 96 1.26 5.51 36.60
C LEU A 96 0.69 5.90 37.97
N ASP A 97 0.82 5.03 38.96
CA ASP A 97 0.56 5.39 40.36
C ASP A 97 1.60 6.46 40.77
N PRO A 98 1.19 7.66 41.21
CA PRO A 98 2.09 8.74 41.62
C PRO A 98 3.09 8.38 42.71
N ASN A 99 2.81 7.31 43.48
CA ASN A 99 3.69 6.83 44.54
C ASN A 99 4.77 5.85 44.03
N THR A 100 4.75 5.49 42.75
CA THR A 100 5.73 4.58 42.17
C THR A 100 7.02 5.34 41.86
N PRO A 101 8.18 4.96 42.43
CA PRO A 101 9.44 5.61 42.13
C PRO A 101 9.85 5.37 40.66
N PRO A 102 10.53 6.34 40.00
CA PRO A 102 10.99 6.17 38.63
C PRO A 102 11.90 4.95 38.47
N ILE A 103 11.62 4.13 37.46
CA ILE A 103 12.48 2.99 37.12
C ILE A 103 13.77 3.52 36.46
N ARG A 104 14.93 3.17 37.02
CA ARG A 104 16.23 3.45 36.40
C ARG A 104 16.38 2.63 35.12
N GLN A 105 16.20 3.26 33.97
CA GLN A 105 16.52 2.65 32.69
C GLN A 105 18.04 2.56 32.51
N LYS A 106 18.55 1.36 32.21
CA LYS A 106 19.94 1.18 31.83
C LYS A 106 20.15 1.80 30.45
N LYS A 107 21.07 2.78 30.36
CA LYS A 107 21.44 3.37 29.07
C LYS A 107 22.13 2.32 28.22
N HIS A 108 21.59 2.03 27.05
CA HIS A 108 22.30 1.24 26.05
C HIS A 108 23.37 2.12 25.39
N PRO A 109 24.63 1.65 25.19
CA PRO A 109 25.70 2.45 24.61
C PRO A 109 25.56 2.54 23.08
N ILE A 110 24.48 3.17 22.62
CA ILE A 110 24.12 3.26 21.20
C ILE A 110 25.23 3.91 20.38
N ALA A 111 25.85 4.97 20.91
CA ALA A 111 26.93 5.68 20.23
C ALA A 111 28.17 4.80 20.02
N GLU A 112 28.49 3.96 20.99
CA GLU A 112 29.64 3.05 20.92
C GLU A 112 29.41 1.96 19.88
N ILE A 113 28.21 1.37 19.86
CA ILE A 113 27.81 0.37 18.87
C ILE A 113 27.85 0.96 17.46
N ARG A 114 27.29 2.16 17.29
CA ARG A 114 27.33 2.87 16.01
C ARG A 114 28.76 3.13 15.54
N ASN A 115 29.64 3.59 16.45
CA ASN A 115 31.04 3.87 16.11
C ASN A 115 31.84 2.60 15.82
N LYS A 116 31.49 1.45 16.40
CA LYS A 116 32.09 0.14 16.07
C LYS A 116 31.67 -0.33 14.68
N LEU A 117 30.38 -0.28 14.36
CA LEU A 117 29.86 -0.65 13.03
C LEU A 117 30.48 0.20 11.90
N VAL A 118 30.65 1.51 12.11
CA VAL A 118 31.27 2.41 11.13
C VAL A 118 32.77 2.13 10.93
N LYS A 119 33.44 1.48 11.88
CA LYS A 119 34.85 1.10 11.75
C LYS A 119 35.06 -0.29 11.13
N GLU A 120 34.00 -1.09 11.03
CA GLU A 120 34.00 -2.43 10.42
C GLU A 120 33.60 -2.40 8.93
N GLU A 121 33.27 -1.22 8.40
CA GLU A 121 33.02 -0.92 6.98
C GLU A 121 34.26 -0.26 6.34
#